data_AF-A0A938UDC1-F1
#
_entry.id   AF-A0A938UDC1-F1
#
_cell.length_a   1.000
_cell.length_b   1.000
_cell.length_c   1.000
_cell.angle_alpha   90.00
_cell.angle_beta   90.00
_cell.angle_gamma   90.00
#
_symmetry.space_group_name_H-M   'P 1'
#
loop_
_entity.id
_entity.type
_entity.pdbx_description
1 polymer ?
#
loop_
_entity_poly.entity_id
_entity_poly.type
_entity_poly.pdbx_seq_one_letter_code
_entity_poly.pdbx_strand_id
1 'polypeptide(L)'
;AVIATAALAASYWPGSGVTEKKLSLSIGLFNLAAPLTGGMPVCHGAGGLAAQHAFGARTCGTKIIEGAVMLGLGLFLAGSIAALLAAFPRSILGVMLLVVAIELIRPACRVRDRADIILLAVTVVFSLIINMAAGFLLGIGWHALRTRTPKLRLEKKE
;
A
#
# COMPACT_ATOMS: atom_id res chain seq x y z
N ALA A 1 -3.13 -2.18 1.69
CA ALA A 1 -2.96 -0.94 2.48
C ALA A 1 -3.53 -1.07 3.90
N VAL A 2 -4.81 -1.39 4.07
CA VAL A 2 -5.45 -1.35 5.40
C VAL A 2 -5.03 -2.53 6.31
N ILE A 3 -5.27 -3.77 5.86
CA ILE A 3 -5.09 -4.98 6.67
C ILE A 3 -3.64 -5.16 7.15
N ALA A 4 -2.69 -5.12 6.22
CA ALA A 4 -1.28 -5.28 6.55
C ALA A 4 -0.77 -4.20 7.52
N THR A 5 -1.24 -2.96 7.39
CA THR A 5 -0.84 -1.87 8.27
C THR A 5 -1.46 -1.99 9.65
N ALA A 6 -2.74 -2.38 9.74
CA ALA A 6 -3.41 -2.64 11.01
C ALA A 6 -2.75 -3.80 11.77
N ALA A 7 -2.48 -4.91 11.08
CA ALA A 7 -1.78 -6.06 11.64
C ALA A 7 -0.36 -5.69 12.14
N LEU A 8 0.39 -4.91 11.33
CA LEU A 8 1.72 -4.46 11.71
C LEU A 8 1.68 -3.50 12.91
N ALA A 9 0.74 -2.56 12.93
CA ALA A 9 0.55 -1.64 14.06
C ALA A 9 0.22 -2.38 15.35
N ALA A 10 -0.65 -3.41 15.29
CA ALA A 10 -0.97 -4.26 16.43
C ALA A 10 0.26 -5.05 16.93
N SER A 11 1.16 -5.45 16.03
CA SER A 11 2.39 -6.16 16.39
C SER A 11 3.45 -5.27 17.05
N TYR A 12 3.62 -4.02 16.57
CA TYR A 12 4.58 -3.08 17.13
C TYR A 12 4.08 -2.38 18.39
N TRP A 13 2.78 -2.10 18.47
CA TRP A 13 2.16 -1.44 19.61
C TRP A 13 0.91 -2.22 20.07
N PRO A 14 1.11 -3.29 20.87
CA PRO A 14 0.00 -4.02 21.47
C PRO A 14 -0.89 -3.08 22.29
N GLY A 15 -2.21 -3.15 22.09
CA GLY A 15 -3.17 -2.28 22.79
C GLY A 15 -3.34 -0.87 22.21
N SER A 16 -2.69 -0.54 21.09
CA SER A 16 -2.84 0.78 20.41
C SER A 16 -4.26 1.09 19.92
N GLY A 17 -5.13 0.08 19.82
CA GLY A 17 -6.53 0.26 19.39
C GLY A 17 -6.68 0.70 17.93
N VAL A 18 -5.63 0.56 17.12
CA VAL A 18 -5.64 0.77 15.66
C VAL A 18 -6.35 -0.41 15.01
N THR A 19 -7.47 -0.14 14.36
CA THR A 19 -8.27 -1.17 13.65
C THR A 19 -8.37 -0.83 12.18
N GLU A 20 -8.69 -1.82 11.36
CA GLU A 20 -8.91 -1.68 9.92
C GLU A 20 -10.00 -0.64 9.63
N LYS A 21 -11.05 -0.60 10.46
CA LYS A 21 -12.15 0.37 10.34
C LYS A 21 -11.67 1.80 10.57
N LYS A 22 -10.93 2.04 11.66
CA LYS A 22 -10.38 3.37 11.97
C LYS A 22 -9.39 3.83 10.89
N LEU A 23 -8.55 2.91 10.43
CA LEU A 23 -7.57 3.20 9.38
C LEU A 23 -8.26 3.51 8.04
N SER A 24 -9.29 2.76 7.67
CA SER A 24 -10.09 3.01 6.46
C SER A 24 -10.80 4.37 6.50
N LEU A 25 -11.40 4.72 7.64
CA LEU A 25 -12.04 6.02 7.85
C LEU A 25 -11.04 7.17 7.73
N SER A 26 -9.87 7.05 8.38
CA SER A 26 -8.82 8.07 8.30
C SER A 26 -8.31 8.26 6.87
N ILE A 27 -8.01 7.17 6.16
CA ILE A 27 -7.59 7.22 4.75
C ILE A 27 -8.68 7.86 3.88
N GLY A 28 -9.96 7.49 4.09
CA GLY A 28 -11.08 8.08 3.35
C GLY A 28 -11.20 9.58 3.58
N LEU A 29 -11.12 10.04 4.83
CA LEU A 29 -11.20 11.45 5.17
C LEU A 29 -10.05 12.26 4.56
N PHE A 30 -8.82 11.76 4.66
CA PHE A 30 -7.67 12.41 4.02
C PHE A 30 -7.79 12.46 2.50
N ASN A 31 -8.28 11.41 1.86
CA ASN A 31 -8.48 11.40 0.40
C ASN A 31 -9.65 12.26 -0.06
N LEU A 32 -10.58 12.62 0.82
CA LEU A 32 -11.62 13.60 0.53
C LEU A 32 -11.09 15.05 0.66
N ALA A 33 -10.18 15.29 1.61
CA ALA A 33 -9.61 16.60 1.86
C ALA A 33 -8.43 16.95 0.92
N ALA A 34 -7.54 16.00 0.64
CA ALA A 34 -6.29 16.25 -0.10
C ALA A 34 -6.50 16.86 -1.51
N PRO A 35 -7.50 16.43 -2.31
CA PRO A 35 -7.72 17.03 -3.63
C PRO A 35 -8.08 18.53 -3.58
N LEU A 36 -8.68 19.00 -2.48
CA LEU A 36 -9.07 20.41 -2.31
C LEU A 36 -7.86 21.36 -2.27
N THR A 37 -6.68 20.84 -1.94
CA THR A 37 -5.43 21.60 -1.88
C THR A 37 -4.45 21.21 -2.99
N GLY A 38 -4.92 20.47 -4.02
CA GLY A 38 -4.06 19.95 -5.09
C GLY A 38 -3.24 18.71 -4.70
N GLY A 39 -3.56 18.08 -3.58
CA GLY A 39 -2.92 16.86 -3.11
C GLY A 39 -3.34 15.62 -3.90
N MET A 40 -2.42 14.67 -4.05
CA MET A 40 -2.66 13.36 -4.65
C MET A 40 -3.28 12.37 -3.63
N PRO A 41 -3.99 11.33 -4.09
CA PRO A 41 -4.53 10.33 -3.19
C PRO A 41 -3.42 9.58 -2.43
N VAL A 42 -3.66 9.34 -1.14
CA VAL A 42 -2.72 8.73 -0.21
C VAL A 42 -3.31 7.49 0.46
N CYS A 43 -2.45 6.69 1.08
CA CYS A 43 -2.85 5.58 1.92
C CYS A 43 -1.94 5.47 3.14
N HIS A 44 -2.30 4.62 4.11
CA HIS A 44 -1.36 4.16 5.12
C HIS A 44 -0.69 2.88 4.65
N GLY A 45 0.63 2.92 4.55
CA GLY A 45 1.47 1.82 4.08
C GLY A 45 2.21 1.14 5.23
N ALA A 46 2.08 -0.19 5.32
CA ALA A 46 2.82 -1.01 6.27
C ALA A 46 4.34 -0.87 6.10
N GLY A 47 4.83 -0.74 4.86
CA GLY A 47 6.26 -0.57 4.58
C GLY A 47 6.84 0.73 5.18
N GLY A 48 6.12 1.85 5.04
CA GLY A 48 6.54 3.12 5.65
C GLY A 48 6.50 3.07 7.19
N LEU A 49 5.51 2.40 7.75
CA LEU A 49 5.42 2.15 9.20
C LEU A 49 6.58 1.27 9.69
N ALA A 50 6.90 0.20 8.96
CA ALA A 50 8.02 -0.69 9.24
C ALA A 50 9.37 0.06 9.19
N ALA A 51 9.58 0.87 8.16
CA ALA A 51 10.79 1.68 8.02
C ALA A 51 10.97 2.61 9.22
N GLN A 52 9.93 3.34 9.61
CA GLN A 52 10.01 4.25 10.75
C GLN A 52 10.28 3.52 12.06
N HIS A 53 9.60 2.39 12.27
CA HIS A 53 9.87 1.56 13.44
C HIS A 53 11.31 1.04 13.46
N ALA A 54 11.85 0.65 12.29
CA ALA A 54 13.25 0.24 12.15
C ALA A 54 14.24 1.38 12.46
N PHE A 55 13.92 2.62 12.10
CA PHE A 55 14.69 3.82 12.45
C PHE A 55 14.43 4.35 13.88
N GLY A 56 13.79 3.56 14.75
CA GLY A 56 13.64 3.88 16.17
C GLY A 56 12.35 4.61 16.54
N ALA A 57 11.39 4.78 15.63
CA ALA A 57 10.08 5.33 15.99
C ALA A 57 9.35 4.37 16.94
N ARG A 58 8.95 4.88 18.11
CA ARG A 58 8.17 4.13 19.12
C ARG A 58 6.87 4.82 19.50
N THR A 59 6.61 6.02 18.97
CA THR A 59 5.38 6.77 19.21
C THR A 59 4.92 7.44 17.91
N CYS A 60 3.68 7.93 17.89
CA CYS A 60 3.15 8.71 16.77
C CYS A 60 3.87 10.06 16.56
N GLY A 61 4.70 10.52 17.51
CA GLY A 61 5.41 11.79 17.42
C GLY A 61 6.28 11.90 16.16
N THR A 62 6.91 10.79 15.74
CA THR A 62 7.74 10.76 14.52
C THR A 62 6.94 11.15 13.26
N LYS A 63 5.67 10.74 13.16
CA LYS A 63 4.79 11.11 12.04
C LYS A 63 4.43 12.58 12.03
N ILE A 64 4.20 13.17 13.21
CA ILE A 64 3.90 14.60 13.34
C ILE A 64 5.12 15.42 12.96
N ILE A 65 6.31 15.03 13.44
CA ILE A 65 7.58 15.70 13.12
C ILE A 65 7.88 15.59 11.62
N GLU A 66 7.74 14.41 11.02
CA GLU A 66 7.89 14.19 9.58
C GLU A 66 6.98 15.14 8.78
N GLY A 67 5.69 15.20 9.13
CA GLY A 67 4.73 16.10 8.47
C GLY A 67 5.06 17.58 8.65
N ALA A 68 5.45 18.00 9.86
CA ALA A 68 5.83 19.37 10.14
C ALA A 68 7.09 19.80 9.37
N VAL A 69 8.10 18.92 9.28
CA VAL A 69 9.31 19.16 8.49
C VAL A 69 8.98 19.24 7.01
N MET A 70 8.21 18.31 6.46
CA MET A 70 7.78 18.35 5.05
C MET A 70 6.99 19.61 4.72
N LEU A 71 6.09 20.04 5.61
CA LEU A 71 5.30 21.25 5.44
C LEU A 71 6.19 22.50 5.48
N GLY A 72 7.09 22.61 6.45
CA GLY A 72 8.04 23.72 6.54
C GLY A 72 8.96 23.79 5.32
N LEU A 73 9.49 22.65 4.89
CA LEU A 73 10.29 22.51 3.68
C LEU A 73 9.52 22.96 2.42
N GLY A 74 8.25 22.55 2.29
CA GLY A 74 7.39 22.95 1.18
C GLY A 74 7.03 24.44 1.21
N LEU A 75 6.79 25.04 2.37
CA LEU A 75 6.39 26.45 2.47
C LEU A 75 7.57 27.41 2.30
N PHE A 76 8.73 27.09 2.86
CA PHE A 76 9.86 28.02 2.91
C PHE A 76 10.96 27.70 1.90
N LEU A 77 11.12 26.43 1.50
CA LEU A 77 12.26 25.93 0.70
C LEU A 77 11.84 25.23 -0.61
N ALA A 78 10.60 25.41 -1.09
CA ALA A 78 10.08 24.71 -2.27
C ALA A 78 11.00 24.79 -3.49
N GLY A 79 11.51 25.98 -3.83
CA GLY A 79 12.39 26.17 -4.99
C GLY A 79 13.70 25.39 -4.89
N SER A 80 14.35 25.42 -3.73
CA SER A 80 15.60 24.69 -3.48
C SER A 80 15.39 23.18 -3.52
N ILE A 81 14.29 22.69 -2.96
CA ILE A 81 13.94 21.26 -2.99
C ILE A 81 13.61 20.82 -4.40
N ALA A 82 12.85 21.60 -5.16
CA ALA A 82 12.54 21.31 -6.55
C ALA A 82 13.82 21.20 -7.39
N ALA A 83 14.79 22.11 -7.20
CA ALA A 83 16.09 22.04 -7.85
C ALA A 83 16.88 20.77 -7.47
N LEU A 84 16.89 20.42 -6.17
CA LEU A 84 17.56 19.21 -5.68
C LEU A 84 16.94 17.94 -6.25
N LEU A 85 15.60 17.85 -6.28
CA LEU A 85 14.86 16.74 -6.85
C LEU A 85 15.04 16.64 -8.37
N ALA A 86 15.13 17.78 -9.08
CA ALA A 86 15.41 17.81 -10.51
C ALA A 86 16.84 17.33 -10.84
N ALA A 87 17.80 17.57 -9.94
CA ALA A 87 19.17 17.07 -10.05
C ALA A 87 19.31 15.59 -9.65
N PHE A 88 18.28 14.97 -9.07
CA PHE A 88 18.35 13.60 -8.59
C PHE A 88 18.51 12.61 -9.76
N PRO A 89 19.50 11.70 -9.74
CA PRO A 89 19.74 10.79 -10.86
C PRO A 89 18.55 9.85 -11.12
N ARG A 90 17.98 9.94 -12.33
CA ARG A 90 16.85 9.07 -12.74
C ARG A 90 17.21 7.59 -12.73
N SER A 91 18.48 7.24 -12.95
CA SER A 91 18.99 5.87 -12.88
C SER A 91 18.82 5.27 -11.48
N ILE A 92 19.13 6.03 -10.43
CA ILE A 92 18.97 5.59 -9.03
C ILE A 92 17.50 5.37 -8.73
N LEU A 93 16.61 6.27 -9.16
CA LEU A 93 15.16 6.09 -9.01
C LEU A 93 14.68 4.80 -9.67
N GLY A 94 15.14 4.52 -10.89
CA GLY A 94 14.81 3.28 -11.61
C GLY A 94 15.23 2.02 -10.84
N VAL A 95 16.45 2.01 -10.30
CA VAL A 95 16.96 0.89 -9.49
C VAL A 95 16.14 0.74 -8.20
N MET A 96 15.83 1.83 -7.50
CA MET A 96 15.01 1.79 -6.29
C MET A 96 13.61 1.22 -6.59
N LEU A 97 12.98 1.65 -7.69
CA LEU A 97 11.68 1.13 -8.11
C LEU A 97 11.74 -0.35 -8.49
N LEU A 98 12.81 -0.78 -9.16
CA LEU A 98 13.02 -2.20 -9.51
C LEU A 98 13.15 -3.07 -8.25
N VAL A 99 13.95 -2.63 -7.27
CA VAL A 99 14.09 -3.34 -5.98
C VAL A 99 12.74 -3.44 -5.29
N VAL A 100 11.97 -2.36 -5.23
CA VAL A 100 10.61 -2.38 -4.65
C VAL A 100 9.69 -3.32 -5.41
N ALA A 101 9.74 -3.35 -6.74
CA ALA A 101 8.94 -4.28 -7.55
C ALA A 101 9.29 -5.74 -7.24
N ILE A 102 10.58 -6.06 -7.08
CA ILE A 102 11.06 -7.40 -6.70
C ILE A 102 10.57 -7.78 -5.29
N GLU A 103 10.61 -6.86 -4.33
CA GLU A 103 10.08 -7.12 -2.99
C GLU A 103 8.56 -7.33 -2.99
N LEU A 104 7.82 -6.60 -3.83
CA LEU A 104 6.37 -6.70 -3.93
C LEU A 104 5.90 -7.97 -4.66
N ILE A 105 6.69 -8.53 -5.59
CA ILE A 105 6.32 -9.76 -6.30
C ILE A 105 6.59 -11.03 -5.47
N ARG A 106 7.55 -10.99 -4.54
CA ARG A 106 7.95 -12.16 -3.72
C ARG A 106 6.79 -12.86 -3.01
N PRO A 107 5.84 -12.16 -2.34
CA PRO A 107 4.68 -12.82 -1.75
C PRO A 107 3.77 -13.49 -2.78
N ALA A 108 3.64 -12.91 -3.98
CA ALA A 108 2.81 -13.45 -5.05
C ALA A 108 3.37 -14.78 -5.57
N CYS A 109 4.70 -14.94 -5.60
CA CYS A 109 5.36 -16.20 -5.98
C CYS A 109 5.12 -17.36 -4.98
N ARG A 110 4.55 -17.09 -3.79
CA ARG A 110 4.24 -18.14 -2.79
C ARG A 110 2.87 -18.79 -3.02
N VAL A 111 2.07 -18.29 -3.97
CA VAL A 111 0.77 -18.87 -4.32
C VAL A 111 1.01 -20.19 -5.08
N ARG A 112 0.42 -21.29 -4.58
CA ARG A 112 0.65 -22.65 -5.11
C ARG A 112 -0.58 -23.26 -5.80
N ASP A 113 -1.77 -22.75 -5.48
CA ASP A 113 -3.05 -23.24 -6.01
C ASP A 113 -3.19 -22.81 -7.49
N ARG A 114 -3.49 -23.76 -8.38
CA ARG A 114 -3.58 -23.51 -9.83
C ARG A 114 -4.64 -22.47 -10.17
N ALA A 115 -5.81 -22.51 -9.52
CA ALA A 115 -6.88 -21.55 -9.74
C ALA A 115 -6.46 -20.15 -9.26
N ASP A 116 -5.77 -20.06 -8.14
CA ASP A 116 -5.29 -18.77 -7.61
C ASP A 116 -4.16 -18.18 -8.48
N ILE A 117 -3.29 -19.01 -9.07
CA ILE A 117 -2.26 -18.57 -10.02
C ILE A 117 -2.90 -18.05 -11.32
N ILE A 118 -3.91 -18.76 -11.86
CA ILE A 118 -4.64 -18.30 -13.05
C ILE A 118 -5.30 -16.96 -12.77
N LEU A 119 -5.96 -16.82 -11.61
CA LEU A 119 -6.55 -15.55 -11.20
C LEU A 119 -5.51 -14.43 -11.08
N LEU A 120 -4.36 -14.71 -10.48
CA LEU A 120 -3.27 -13.75 -10.38
C LEU A 120 -2.79 -13.29 -11.77
N ALA A 121 -2.60 -14.23 -12.70
CA ALA A 121 -2.20 -13.90 -14.07
C ALA A 121 -3.26 -13.05 -14.80
N VAL A 122 -4.53 -13.43 -14.69
CA VAL A 122 -5.65 -12.69 -15.31
C VAL A 122 -5.77 -11.29 -14.73
N THR A 123 -5.67 -11.14 -13.40
CA THR A 123 -5.74 -9.82 -12.75
C THR A 123 -4.58 -8.93 -13.18
N VAL A 124 -3.36 -9.46 -13.34
CA VAL A 124 -2.21 -8.72 -13.88
C VAL A 124 -2.46 -8.28 -15.33
N VAL A 125 -2.88 -9.20 -16.21
CA VAL A 125 -3.14 -8.87 -17.63
C VAL A 125 -4.18 -7.77 -17.76
N PHE A 126 -5.31 -7.89 -17.06
CA PHE A 126 -6.35 -6.86 -17.09
C PHE A 126 -5.91 -5.54 -16.48
N SER A 127 -5.07 -5.58 -15.43
CA SER A 127 -4.53 -4.37 -14.82
C SER A 127 -3.62 -3.59 -15.75
N LEU A 128 -2.86 -4.30 -16.61
CA LEU A 128 -1.94 -3.71 -17.57
C LEU A 128 -2.64 -3.20 -18.84
N ILE A 129 -3.65 -3.92 -19.33
CA ILE A 129 -4.34 -3.56 -20.58
C ILE A 129 -5.40 -2.47 -20.35
N ILE A 130 -6.15 -2.53 -19.24
CA ILE A 130 -7.26 -1.61 -18.98
C ILE A 130 -6.87 -0.61 -17.90
N ASN A 131 -6.80 -1.04 -16.64
CA ASN A 131 -6.35 -0.29 -15.49
C ASN A 131 -6.40 -1.17 -14.23
N MET A 132 -5.76 -0.68 -13.15
CA MET A 132 -5.76 -1.34 -11.84
C MET A 132 -7.17 -1.58 -11.26
N ALA A 133 -8.16 -0.71 -11.56
CA ALA A 133 -9.52 -0.88 -11.07
C ALA A 133 -10.20 -2.12 -11.68
N ALA A 134 -10.02 -2.35 -12.99
CA ALA A 134 -10.55 -3.52 -13.68
C ALA A 134 -9.97 -4.82 -13.12
N GLY A 135 -8.63 -4.89 -12.95
CA GLY A 135 -7.98 -6.04 -12.34
C GLY A 135 -8.45 -6.31 -10.90
N PHE A 136 -8.64 -5.26 -10.11
CA PHE A 136 -9.17 -5.38 -8.75
C PHE A 136 -10.62 -5.91 -8.72
N LEU A 137 -11.50 -5.38 -9.57
CA LEU A 137 -12.90 -5.82 -9.67
C LEU A 137 -13.01 -7.28 -10.11
N LEU A 138 -12.15 -7.74 -11.02
CA LEU A 138 -12.07 -9.15 -11.41
C LEU A 138 -11.68 -10.05 -10.24
N GLY A 139 -10.69 -9.65 -9.46
CA GLY A 139 -10.27 -10.37 -8.26
C GLY A 139 -11.41 -10.51 -7.24
N ILE A 140 -12.15 -9.42 -6.98
CA ILE A 140 -13.32 -9.43 -6.11
C ILE A 140 -14.43 -10.34 -6.67
N GLY A 141 -14.74 -10.21 -7.96
CA GLY A 141 -15.80 -10.99 -8.61
C GLY A 141 -15.52 -12.49 -8.54
N TRP A 142 -14.28 -12.90 -8.81
CA TRP A 142 -13.86 -14.29 -8.68
C TRP A 142 -13.98 -14.79 -7.24
N HIS A 143 -13.52 -14.01 -6.26
CA HIS A 143 -13.64 -14.38 -4.86
C HIS A 143 -15.09 -14.52 -4.40
N ALA A 144 -15.97 -13.61 -4.84
CA ALA A 144 -17.41 -13.66 -4.56
C ALA A 144 -18.08 -14.89 -5.20
N LEU A 145 -17.66 -15.29 -6.40
CA LEU A 145 -18.16 -16.49 -7.06
C LEU A 145 -17.73 -17.77 -6.32
N ARG A 146 -16.44 -17.86 -5.96
CA ARG A 146 -15.87 -19.03 -5.27
C ARG A 146 -16.47 -19.24 -3.88
N THR A 147 -16.78 -18.15 -3.17
CA THR A 147 -17.40 -18.21 -1.83
C THR A 147 -18.89 -18.55 -1.86
N ARG A 148 -19.59 -18.31 -2.97
CA ARG A 148 -21.00 -18.66 -3.15
C ARG A 148 -21.24 -20.10 -3.63
N THR A 149 -20.24 -20.77 -4.22
CA THR A 149 -20.35 -22.17 -4.67
C THR A 149 -19.80 -23.15 -3.63
N PRO A 150 -20.63 -23.92 -2.90
CA PRO A 150 -20.18 -24.88 -1.88
C PRO A 150 -19.36 -26.07 -2.41
N LYS A 151 -19.42 -26.37 -3.72
CA LYS A 151 -18.70 -27.51 -4.34
C LYS A 151 -17.17 -27.37 -4.37
N LEU A 152 -16.62 -26.16 -4.31
CA LEU A 152 -15.16 -25.93 -4.32
C LEU A 152 -14.51 -26.00 -2.93
N ARG A 153 -15.29 -26.22 -1.87
CA ARG A 153 -14.78 -26.41 -0.50
C ARG A 153 -14.31 -27.85 -0.23
N LEU A 154 -14.68 -28.79 -1.10
CA LEU A 154 -14.39 -30.22 -0.92
C LEU A 154 -13.05 -30.66 -1.53
N GLU A 155 -12.53 -29.98 -2.57
CA GLU A 155 -11.21 -30.30 -3.14
C GLU A 155 -10.01 -29.81 -2.31
N LYS A 156 -10.23 -29.02 -1.26
CA LYS A 156 -9.14 -28.51 -0.39
C LYS A 156 -9.07 -29.21 0.96
N LYS A 157 -9.83 -30.30 1.14
CA LYS A 157 -9.91 -31.07 2.39
C LYS A 157 -9.33 -32.49 2.27
N GLU A 158 -8.64 -32.80 1.18
CA GLU A 158 -7.83 -34.02 1.02
C GLU A 158 -6.34 -33.68 0.98
#